data_AF-A0A7R9F671-F1
#
_entry.id   AF-A0A7R9F671-F1
#
_cell.length_a   1.000
_cell.length_b   1.000
_cell.length_c   1.000
_cell.angle_alpha   90.00
_cell.angle_beta   90.00
_cell.angle_gamma   90.00
#
_symmetry.space_group_name_H-M   'P 1'
#
loop_
_entity.id
_entity.type
_entity.pdbx_description
1 polymer ?
#
loop_
_entity_poly.entity_id
_entity_poly.type
_entity_poly.pdbx_seq_one_letter_code
_entity_poly.pdbx_strand_id
1 'polypeptide(L)'
;MGPARGLIGSDRTYEIKSEADRVLIYITLYITDCLKRLLKCANKSKGLEELYSLAISKFDIPGEAGFPLNSVYAKPSNPAEADLMRQYLSQIRQATGA
;
A
#
# COMPACT_ATOMS: atom_id res chain seq x y z
N MET A 1 -13.20 1.66 23.45
CA MET A 1 -12.35 1.71 22.24
C MET A 1 -13.16 2.34 21.13
N GLY A 2 -12.81 3.55 20.69
CA GLY A 2 -13.50 4.22 19.58
C GLY A 2 -12.91 3.83 18.22
N PRO A 3 -13.62 4.07 17.11
CA PRO A 3 -13.14 3.71 15.77
C PRO A 3 -11.89 4.51 15.40
N ALA A 4 -10.86 3.81 14.90
CA ALA A 4 -9.65 4.44 14.39
C ALA A 4 -9.94 5.13 13.04
N ARG A 5 -9.63 6.43 12.94
CA ARG A 5 -9.78 7.21 11.69
C ARG A 5 -8.47 7.20 10.92
N GLY A 6 -8.50 6.74 9.67
CA GLY A 6 -7.39 6.88 8.72
C GLY A 6 -7.52 8.18 7.93
N LEU A 7 -6.44 8.95 7.83
CA LEU A 7 -6.39 10.19 7.04
C LEU A 7 -6.03 9.84 5.58
N ILE A 8 -6.91 10.14 4.64
CA ILE A 8 -6.64 10.02 3.20
C ILE A 8 -6.69 11.41 2.57
N GLY A 9 -5.59 12.16 2.63
CA GLY A 9 -5.48 13.50 2.02
C GLY A 9 -6.27 14.60 2.75
N SER A 10 -5.80 15.84 2.63
CA SER A 10 -5.96 16.99 3.54
C SER A 10 -7.30 17.25 4.24
N ASP A 11 -8.45 16.75 3.77
CA ASP A 11 -9.76 16.99 4.39
C ASP A 11 -10.75 15.80 4.31
N ARG A 12 -10.28 14.58 4.00
CA ARG A 12 -11.17 13.41 3.87
C ARG A 12 -10.82 12.31 4.87
N THR A 13 -11.71 12.11 5.83
CA THR A 13 -11.65 10.99 6.78
C THR A 13 -12.36 9.77 6.20
N TYR A 14 -11.70 8.61 6.20
CA TYR A 14 -12.34 7.34 5.89
C TYR A 14 -12.58 6.55 7.17
N GLU A 15 -13.81 6.11 7.38
CA GLU A 15 -14.18 5.26 8.51
C GLU A 15 -13.88 3.79 8.16
N ILE A 16 -12.96 3.18 8.91
CA ILE A 16 -12.59 1.76 8.74
C ILE A 16 -13.65 0.92 9.45
N LYS A 17 -14.43 0.15 8.70
CA LYS A 17 -15.51 -0.72 9.23
C LYS A 17 -15.10 -2.18 9.32
N SER A 18 -14.09 -2.58 8.54
CA SER A 18 -13.64 -3.95 8.40
C SER A 18 -12.16 -4.03 8.04
N GLU A 19 -11.60 -5.23 8.12
CA GLU A 19 -10.24 -5.49 7.65
C GLU A 19 -10.10 -5.36 6.13
N ALA A 20 -11.17 -5.60 5.37
CA ALA A 20 -11.20 -5.38 3.92
C ALA A 20 -10.99 -3.90 3.56
N ASP A 21 -11.50 -2.97 4.37
CA ASP A 21 -11.27 -1.54 4.18
C ASP A 21 -9.79 -1.18 4.26
N ARG A 22 -9.02 -1.87 5.11
CA ARG A 22 -7.57 -1.64 5.21
C ARG A 22 -6.86 -2.08 3.94
N VAL A 23 -7.28 -3.19 3.34
CA VAL A 23 -6.71 -3.62 2.05
C VAL A 23 -7.06 -2.59 0.97
N LEU A 24 -8.30 -2.10 0.93
CA LEU A 24 -8.74 -1.06 -0.01
C LEU A 24 -7.93 0.24 0.14
N ILE A 25 -7.71 0.72 1.37
CA ILE A 25 -6.90 1.90 1.65
C ILE A 25 -5.47 1.72 1.13
N TYR A 26 -4.86 0.56 1.40
CA TYR A 26 -3.49 0.27 0.94
C TYR A 26 -3.40 0.29 -0.59
N ILE A 27 -4.34 -0.39 -1.27
CA ILE A 27 -4.42 -0.42 -2.74
C ILE A 27 -4.58 0.99 -3.30
N THR A 28 -5.44 1.82 -2.69
CA THR A 28 -5.68 3.20 -3.13
C THR A 28 -4.41 4.06 -3.06
N LEU A 29 -3.63 3.92 -1.99
CA LEU A 29 -2.35 4.62 -1.86
C LEU A 29 -1.31 4.09 -2.86
N TYR A 30 -1.26 2.78 -3.06
CA TYR A 30 -0.37 2.18 -4.04
C TYR A 30 -0.69 2.66 -5.47
N ILE A 31 -1.98 2.72 -5.85
CA ILE A 31 -2.43 3.30 -7.13
C ILE A 31 -1.96 4.75 -7.26
N THR A 32 -2.00 5.53 -6.18
CA THR A 32 -1.50 6.91 -6.19
C THR A 32 -0.01 6.96 -6.54
N ASP A 33 0.81 6.06 -6.00
CA ASP A 33 2.23 5.99 -6.33
C ASP A 33 2.50 5.44 -7.73
N CYS A 34 1.69 4.48 -8.21
CA CYS A 34 1.69 4.04 -9.61
C CYS A 34 1.45 5.23 -10.55
N LEU A 35 0.42 6.05 -10.28
CA LEU A 35 0.10 7.23 -11.08
C LEU A 35 1.25 8.25 -11.06
N LYS A 36 1.84 8.54 -9.90
CA LYS A 36 3.04 9.43 -9.81
C LYS A 36 4.20 8.93 -10.67
N ARG A 37 4.37 7.61 -10.77
CA ARG A 37 5.41 6.99 -11.59
C ARG A 37 5.09 7.11 -13.08
N LEU A 38 3.85 6.79 -13.45
CA LEU A 38 3.34 6.85 -14.83
C LEU A 38 3.38 8.27 -15.41
N LEU A 39 3.13 9.30 -14.59
CA LEU A 39 3.22 10.71 -15.01
C LEU A 39 4.58 11.10 -15.59
N LYS A 40 5.65 10.36 -15.28
CA LYS A 40 7.01 10.60 -15.77
C LYS A 40 7.37 9.75 -17.00
N CYS A 41 6.49 8.86 -17.44
CA CYS A 41 6.76 7.90 -18.50
C CYS A 41 6.31 8.45 -19.86
N ALA A 42 7.18 8.36 -20.87
CA ALA A 42 6.88 8.87 -22.21
C ALA A 42 5.95 7.96 -23.04
N ASN A 43 5.85 6.68 -22.69
CA ASN A 43 5.05 5.71 -23.42
C ASN A 43 4.64 4.51 -22.53
N LYS A 44 3.72 3.69 -23.06
CA LYS A 44 3.17 2.52 -22.37
C LYS A 44 4.23 1.50 -21.96
N SER A 45 5.19 1.19 -22.84
CA SER A 45 6.24 0.20 -22.55
C SER A 45 7.06 0.60 -21.34
N LYS A 46 7.50 1.87 -21.31
CA LYS A 46 8.25 2.39 -20.18
C LYS A 46 7.42 2.44 -18.90
N GLY A 47 6.13 2.75 -19.02
CA GLY A 47 5.18 2.70 -17.90
C GLY A 47 5.11 1.31 -17.28
N LEU A 48 4.96 0.25 -18.09
CA LEU A 48 4.90 -1.13 -17.62
C LEU A 48 6.20 -1.56 -16.91
N GLU A 49 7.36 -1.21 -17.45
CA GLU A 49 8.65 -1.46 -16.79
C GLU A 49 8.74 -0.79 -15.41
N GLU A 50 8.33 0.47 -15.31
CA GLU A 50 8.40 1.23 -14.07
C GLU A 50 7.37 0.72 -13.04
N LEU A 51 6.18 0.29 -13.46
CA LEU A 51 5.19 -0.31 -12.57
C LEU A 51 5.65 -1.69 -12.06
N TYR A 52 6.24 -2.52 -12.93
CA TYR A 52 6.84 -3.78 -12.51
C TYR A 52 7.98 -3.56 -11.51
N SER A 53 8.88 -2.62 -11.78
CA SER A 53 9.96 -2.24 -10.87
C SER A 53 9.42 -1.74 -9.53
N LEU A 54 8.38 -0.90 -9.54
CA LEU A 54 7.72 -0.41 -8.33
C LEU A 54 7.10 -1.56 -7.52
N ALA A 55 6.46 -2.53 -8.18
CA ALA A 55 5.78 -3.64 -7.52
C ALA A 55 6.73 -4.54 -6.71
N ILE A 56 7.95 -4.77 -7.22
CA ILE A 56 8.97 -5.61 -6.57
C ILE A 56 9.94 -4.82 -5.69
N SER A 57 9.91 -3.48 -5.75
CA SER A 57 10.76 -2.63 -4.93
C SER A 57 10.53 -2.86 -3.44
N LYS A 58 11.59 -2.71 -2.62
CA LYS A 58 11.47 -2.80 -1.16
C LYS A 58 10.44 -1.78 -0.66
N PHE A 59 9.57 -2.23 0.23
CA PHE A 59 8.60 -1.39 0.92
C PHE A 59 8.51 -1.75 2.38
N ASP A 60 7.98 -0.82 3.15
CA ASP A 60 7.77 -1.00 4.57
C ASP A 60 6.36 -1.54 4.84
N ILE A 61 6.22 -2.37 5.88
CA ILE A 61 4.96 -2.96 6.34
C ILE A 61 4.53 -2.35 7.69
N PRO A 62 3.27 -2.53 8.13
CA PRO A 62 2.83 -2.11 9.46
C PRO A 62 3.82 -2.48 10.58
N GLY A 63 4.18 -1.50 11.40
CA GLY A 63 5.18 -1.59 12.46
C GLY A 63 6.56 -1.05 12.08
N GLU A 64 6.85 -0.86 10.79
CA GLU A 64 8.12 -0.31 10.32
C GLU A 64 8.07 1.22 10.17
N ALA A 65 9.20 1.89 10.42
CA ALA A 65 9.25 3.34 10.54
C ALA A 65 8.76 4.11 9.30
N GLY A 66 8.97 3.56 8.09
CA GLY A 66 8.54 4.20 6.85
C GLY A 66 7.12 3.83 6.40
N PHE A 67 6.38 3.02 7.15
CA PHE A 67 4.99 2.71 6.80
C PHE A 67 4.04 3.86 7.19
N PRO A 68 3.40 4.54 6.22
CA PRO A 68 2.70 5.81 6.47
C PRO A 68 1.41 5.68 7.28
N LEU A 69 0.91 4.45 7.49
CA LEU A 69 -0.40 4.19 8.11
C LEU A 69 -0.30 3.41 9.43
N ASN A 70 0.85 3.50 10.11
CA ASN A 70 1.07 2.78 11.37
C ASN A 70 0.02 3.06 12.46
N SER A 71 -0.62 4.22 12.46
CA SER A 71 -1.66 4.57 13.45
C SER A 71 -2.97 3.79 13.27
N VAL A 72 -3.18 3.19 12.10
CA VAL A 72 -4.42 2.45 11.81
C VAL A 72 -4.19 0.97 11.52
N TYR A 73 -2.98 0.53 11.15
CA TYR A 73 -2.71 -0.90 10.89
C TYR A 73 -2.07 -1.57 12.10
N ALA A 74 -2.47 -2.80 12.38
CA ALA A 74 -1.78 -3.65 13.34
C ALA A 74 -0.45 -4.13 12.73
N LYS A 75 0.62 -4.06 13.52
CA LYS A 75 1.90 -4.68 13.17
C LYS A 75 1.77 -6.22 13.24
N PRO A 76 2.53 -6.98 12.44
CA PRO A 76 2.61 -8.44 12.58
C PRO A 76 3.07 -8.82 14.00
N SER A 77 2.55 -9.95 14.50
CA SER A 77 2.81 -10.43 15.86
C SER A 77 4.16 -11.14 15.99
N ASN A 78 4.69 -11.68 14.89
CA ASN A 78 5.93 -12.44 14.85
C ASN A 78 6.59 -12.35 13.45
N PRO A 79 7.85 -12.79 13.29
CA PRO A 79 8.55 -12.74 12.00
C PRO A 79 7.86 -13.52 10.86
N ALA A 80 7.26 -14.67 11.15
CA ALA A 80 6.57 -15.46 10.12
C ALA A 80 5.32 -14.75 9.57
N GLU A 81 4.56 -14.08 10.43
CA GLU A 81 3.43 -13.24 10.02
C GLU A 81 3.90 -12.01 9.23
N ALA A 82 5.05 -11.43 9.60
CA ALA A 82 5.65 -10.33 8.85
C ALA A 82 6.05 -10.75 7.42
N ASP A 83 6.67 -11.93 7.28
CA ASP A 83 7.03 -12.49 5.97
C ASP A 83 5.78 -12.80 5.13
N LEU A 84 4.76 -13.40 5.73
CA LEU A 84 3.48 -13.66 5.06
C LEU A 84 2.82 -12.35 4.59
N MET A 85 2.82 -11.32 5.43
CA MET A 85 2.27 -10.01 5.07
C MET A 85 3.04 -9.36 3.93
N ARG A 86 4.39 -9.42 3.93
CA ARG A 86 5.21 -8.95 2.82
C ARG A 86 4.87 -9.67 1.52
N GLN A 87 4.72 -10.99 1.56
CA GLN A 87 4.37 -11.78 0.38
C GLN A 87 2.98 -11.39 -0.16
N TYR A 88 1.99 -11.28 0.73
CA TYR A 88 0.62 -10.89 0.35
C TYR A 88 0.57 -9.49 -0.27
N LEU A 89 1.20 -8.49 0.36
CA LEU A 89 1.27 -7.14 -0.18
C LEU A 89 2.06 -7.06 -1.49
N SER A 90 3.09 -7.91 -1.67
CA SER A 90 3.81 -8.01 -2.95
C SER A 90 2.92 -8.53 -4.08
N GLN A 91 2.10 -9.55 -3.81
CA GLN A 91 1.14 -10.07 -4.79
C GLN A 91 0.09 -9.01 -5.16
N ILE A 92 -0.44 -8.28 -4.17
CA ILE A 92 -1.37 -7.17 -4.42
C ILE A 92 -0.73 -6.12 -5.32
N ARG A 93 0.52 -5.73 -5.05
CA ARG A 93 1.24 -4.72 -5.84
C ARG A 93 1.45 -5.16 -7.28
N GLN A 94 1.84 -6.42 -7.49
CA GLN A 94 2.01 -6.98 -8.83
C GLN A 94 0.68 -7.03 -9.59
N ALA A 95 -0.38 -7.54 -8.96
CA ALA A 95 -1.71 -7.62 -9.58
C ALA A 95 -2.31 -6.24 -9.89
N THR A 96 -2.04 -5.24 -9.04
CA THR A 96 -2.58 -3.87 -9.20
C THR A 96 -1.80 -3.06 -10.23
N GLY A 97 -0.48 -3.29 -10.35
CA GLY A 97 0.39 -2.54 -11.27
C GLY A 97 0.57 -3.15 -12.65
N ALA A 98 0.06 -4.37 -12.89
CA ALA A 98 0.06 -5.02 -14.19
C ALA A 98 -0.91 -4.34 -15.18
#